data_AF-A0A2N8NLZ0-F1
#
_entry.id   AF-A0A2N8NLZ0-F1
#
_cell.length_a   1.000
_cell.length_b   1.000
_cell.length_c   1.000
_cell.angle_alpha   90.00
_cell.angle_beta   90.00
_cell.angle_gamma   90.00
#
_symmetry.space_group_name_H-M   'P 1'
#
loop_
_entity.id
_entity.type
_entity.pdbx_description
1 polymer ?
#
loop_
_entity_poly.entity_id
_entity_poly.type
_entity_poly.pdbx_seq_one_letter_code
_entity_poly.pdbx_strand_id
1 'polypeptide(L)'
;MPVSITDIEIRMGRLFEESEKPRAQAFITDAAALVRDYCGSRYDGEAPGIRAVVCSEVIRWLSMQPGVVSERVGDMEVQWGASATQSLSPAAREGLRRYRRPLGTISLSRG
;
A
#
# COMPACT_ATOMS: atom_id res chain seq x y z
N MET A 1 5.31 -6.90 -15.85
CA MET A 1 6.19 -6.56 -14.73
C MET A 1 5.35 -6.11 -13.54
N PRO A 2 5.81 -6.36 -12.30
CA PRO A 2 5.23 -5.74 -11.11
C PRO A 2 5.29 -4.20 -11.19
N VAL A 3 4.47 -3.53 -10.39
CA VAL A 3 4.39 -2.05 -10.34
C VAL A 3 5.77 -1.41 -10.12
N SER A 4 6.05 -0.36 -10.89
CA SER A 4 7.30 0.41 -10.87
C SER A 4 7.11 1.85 -10.41
N ILE A 5 8.20 2.60 -10.23
CA ILE A 5 8.14 4.05 -9.97
C ILE A 5 7.44 4.79 -11.12
N THR A 6 7.76 4.42 -12.37
CA THR A 6 7.17 5.03 -13.57
C THR A 6 5.66 4.85 -13.62
N ASP A 7 5.13 3.72 -13.14
CA ASP A 7 3.69 3.50 -13.00
C ASP A 7 3.03 4.53 -12.08
N ILE A 8 3.72 4.94 -11.01
CA ILE A 8 3.23 5.93 -10.04
C ILE A 8 3.35 7.34 -10.62
N GLU A 9 4.50 7.68 -11.22
CA GLU A 9 4.75 8.98 -11.85
C GLU A 9 3.70 9.29 -12.93
N ILE A 10 3.40 8.33 -13.81
CA ILE A 10 2.37 8.45 -14.85
C ILE A 10 1.00 8.74 -14.22
N ARG A 11 0.64 8.05 -13.13
CA ARG A 11 -0.67 8.21 -12.48
C ARG A 11 -0.78 9.50 -11.67
N MET A 12 0.33 9.97 -11.09
CA MET A 12 0.38 11.24 -10.37
C MET A 12 0.53 12.44 -11.31
N GLY A 13 0.91 12.22 -12.58
CA GLY A 13 1.11 13.28 -13.56
C GLY A 13 2.37 14.12 -13.32
N ARG A 14 3.34 13.60 -12.54
CA ARG A 14 4.63 14.26 -12.29
C ARG A 14 5.74 13.22 -12.12
N LEU A 15 6.96 13.62 -12.46
CA LEU A 15 8.16 12.84 -12.16
C LEU A 15 8.54 13.00 -10.69
N PHE A 16 9.22 11.98 -10.16
CA PHE A 16 9.83 12.04 -8.83
C PHE A 16 11.27 12.50 -8.91
N GLU A 17 11.65 13.33 -7.94
CA GLU A 17 13.05 13.66 -7.71
C GLU A 17 13.81 12.45 -7.18
N GLU A 18 15.14 12.40 -7.36
CA GLU A 18 15.99 11.30 -6.85
C GLU A 18 15.84 11.08 -5.34
N SER A 19 15.56 12.14 -4.59
CA SER A 19 15.28 12.09 -3.15
C SER A 19 13.96 11.39 -2.80
N GLU A 20 12.96 11.44 -3.68
CA GLU A 20 11.63 10.86 -3.47
C GLU A 20 11.58 9.37 -3.85
N LYS A 21 12.41 8.95 -4.82
CA LYS A 21 12.41 7.59 -5.38
C LYS A 21 12.59 6.47 -4.35
N PRO A 22 13.52 6.55 -3.38
CA PRO A 22 13.67 5.51 -2.36
C PRO A 22 12.41 5.30 -1.53
N ARG A 23 11.74 6.40 -1.15
CA ARG A 23 10.49 6.36 -0.38
C ARG A 23 9.36 5.76 -1.21
N ALA A 24 9.22 6.16 -2.47
CA ALA A 24 8.24 5.57 -3.37
C ALA A 24 8.48 4.07 -3.57
N GLN A 25 9.74 3.65 -3.74
CA GLN A 25 10.10 2.24 -3.90
C GLN A 25 9.79 1.39 -2.65
N ALA A 26 10.02 1.94 -1.45
CA ALA A 26 9.62 1.28 -0.21
C ALA A 26 8.10 1.06 -0.18
N PHE A 27 7.32 2.11 -0.46
CA PHE A 27 5.86 2.01 -0.49
C PHE A 27 5.33 1.03 -1.55
N ILE A 28 5.96 0.96 -2.72
CA ILE A 28 5.62 -0.05 -3.74
C ILE A 28 5.83 -1.47 -3.18
N THR A 29 6.95 -1.70 -2.51
CA THR A 29 7.29 -2.99 -1.91
C THR A 29 6.27 -3.37 -0.83
N ASP A 30 5.97 -2.45 0.07
CA ASP A 30 5.04 -2.67 1.18
C ASP A 30 3.61 -2.91 0.69
N ALA A 31 3.14 -2.10 -0.28
CA ALA A 31 1.82 -2.27 -0.89
C ALA A 31 1.72 -3.62 -1.60
N ALA A 32 2.72 -4.01 -2.38
CA ALA A 32 2.75 -5.30 -3.05
C ALA A 32 2.74 -6.47 -2.05
N ALA A 33 3.47 -6.35 -0.93
CA ALA A 33 3.48 -7.37 0.12
C ALA A 33 2.10 -7.51 0.78
N LEU A 34 1.45 -6.40 1.15
CA LEU A 34 0.10 -6.42 1.73
C LEU A 34 -0.95 -6.98 0.76
N VAL A 35 -0.88 -6.61 -0.52
CA VAL A 35 -1.80 -7.15 -1.54
C VAL A 35 -1.56 -8.64 -1.76
N ARG A 36 -0.30 -9.09 -1.77
CA ARG A 36 0.05 -10.51 -1.87
C ARG A 36 -0.49 -11.31 -0.69
N ASP A 37 -0.30 -10.82 0.54
CA ASP A 37 -0.83 -11.46 1.74
C ASP A 37 -2.37 -11.54 1.69
N TYR A 38 -3.02 -10.44 1.32
CA TYR A 38 -4.48 -10.41 1.20
C TYR A 38 -5.05 -11.38 0.16
N CYS A 39 -4.40 -11.50 -1.01
CA CYS A 39 -4.85 -12.37 -2.10
C CYS A 39 -4.44 -13.85 -1.90
N GLY A 40 -3.35 -14.09 -1.17
CA GLY A 40 -2.77 -15.41 -0.98
C GLY A 40 -2.35 -16.08 -2.29
N SER A 41 -2.70 -17.35 -2.46
CA SER A 41 -2.32 -18.16 -3.63
C SER A 41 -2.91 -17.70 -4.98
N ARG A 42 -3.81 -16.72 -4.97
CA ARG A 42 -4.42 -16.12 -6.17
C ARG A 42 -3.77 -14.79 -6.57
N TYR A 43 -2.71 -14.38 -5.87
CA TYR A 43 -1.95 -13.20 -6.23
C TYR A 43 -1.29 -13.36 -7.60
N ASP A 44 -1.57 -12.42 -8.49
CA ASP A 44 -0.88 -12.23 -9.77
C ASP A 44 -0.47 -10.75 -9.88
N GLY A 45 0.83 -10.47 -9.78
CA GLY A 45 1.36 -9.11 -9.85
C GLY A 45 1.17 -8.43 -11.20
N GLU A 46 0.85 -9.19 -12.25
CA GLU A 46 0.60 -8.70 -13.61
C GLU A 46 -0.87 -8.32 -13.82
N ALA A 47 -1.78 -8.87 -13.01
CA ALA A 47 -3.20 -8.65 -13.16
C ALA A 47 -3.53 -7.14 -13.08
N PRO A 48 -4.24 -6.57 -14.07
CA PRO A 48 -4.49 -5.13 -14.12
C PRO A 48 -5.16 -4.57 -12.86
N GLY A 49 -6.06 -5.35 -12.24
CA GLY A 49 -6.72 -4.95 -11.01
C GLY A 49 -5.77 -4.91 -9.80
N ILE A 50 -4.84 -5.86 -9.71
CA ILE A 50 -3.83 -5.88 -8.64
C ILE A 50 -2.89 -4.68 -8.80
N ARG A 51 -2.41 -4.42 -10.03
CA ARG A 51 -1.58 -3.24 -10.33
C ARG A 51 -2.29 -1.93 -9.98
N ALA A 52 -3.56 -1.79 -10.34
CA ALA A 52 -4.34 -0.60 -10.03
C ALA A 52 -4.46 -0.37 -8.52
N VAL A 53 -4.73 -1.43 -7.75
CA VAL A 53 -4.83 -1.35 -6.28
C VAL A 53 -3.49 -0.96 -5.65
N VAL A 54 -2.39 -1.61 -6.03
CA VAL A 54 -1.05 -1.28 -5.52
C VAL A 54 -0.73 0.20 -5.80
N CYS A 55 -1.00 0.69 -7.02
CA CYS A 55 -0.77 2.10 -7.34
C CYS A 55 -1.62 3.05 -6.49
N SER A 56 -2.91 2.73 -6.29
CA SER A 56 -3.78 3.57 -5.45
C SER A 56 -3.34 3.65 -3.99
N GLU A 57 -2.83 2.55 -3.42
CA GLU A 57 -2.32 2.55 -2.05
C GLU A 57 -1.02 3.35 -1.94
N VAL A 58 -0.09 3.17 -2.88
CA VAL A 58 1.16 3.95 -2.91
C VAL A 58 0.87 5.45 -3.01
N ILE A 59 -0.01 5.86 -3.94
CA ILE A 59 -0.38 7.27 -4.09
C ILE A 59 -1.02 7.79 -2.80
N ARG A 60 -1.93 7.01 -2.19
CA ARG A 60 -2.54 7.37 -0.91
C ARG A 60 -1.49 7.55 0.20
N TRP A 61 -0.50 6.68 0.29
CA TRP A 61 0.57 6.75 1.29
C TRP A 61 1.55 7.90 1.03
N LEU A 62 1.78 8.26 -0.23
CA LEU A 62 2.55 9.46 -0.59
C LEU A 62 1.77 10.75 -0.26
N SER A 63 0.44 10.75 -0.46
CA SER A 63 -0.43 11.89 -0.15
C SER A 63 -0.70 12.08 1.34
N MET A 64 -0.66 11.00 2.13
CA MET A 64 -0.62 11.10 3.59
C MET A 64 0.76 11.60 3.99
N GLN A 65 0.96 12.92 3.95
CA GLN A 65 2.05 13.53 4.68
C GLN A 65 1.93 13.09 6.14
N PRO A 66 2.99 12.55 6.80
CA PRO A 66 3.08 12.75 8.23
C PRO A 66 3.17 14.26 8.39
N GLY A 67 2.04 14.90 8.66
CA GLY A 67 2.03 16.25 9.18
C GLY A 67 2.91 16.17 10.41
N VAL A 68 4.11 16.76 10.31
CA VAL A 68 4.80 17.25 11.48
C VAL A 68 3.82 18.22 12.11
N VAL A 69 3.01 17.73 13.05
CA VAL A 69 2.34 18.60 14.01
C VAL A 69 3.47 19.05 14.93
N SER A 70 4.24 20.02 14.44
CA SER A 70 5.08 20.86 15.27
C SER A 70 4.11 21.75 16.02
N GLU A 71 3.70 21.32 17.21
CA GLU A 71 3.21 22.28 18.20
C GLU A 71 4.44 22.79 18.95
N ARG A 72 4.76 24.07 18.75
CA ARG A 72 5.88 24.72 19.41
C ARG A 72 5.47 25.03 20.86
N VAL A 73 5.69 24.08 21.78
CA VAL A 73 5.57 24.33 23.22
C VAL A 73 6.96 24.73 23.74
N GLY A 74 7.30 26.02 23.64
CA GLY A 74 8.60 26.55 24.11
C GLY A 74 9.80 26.19 23.19
N ASP A 75 10.94 25.81 23.79
CA ASP A 75 12.23 25.52 23.11
C ASP A 75 12.44 24.04 22.75
N MET A 76 11.43 23.18 22.89
CA MET A 76 11.52 21.76 22.54
C MET A 76 10.72 21.44 21.28
N GLU A 77 11.44 21.07 20.23
CA GLU A 77 10.85 20.43 19.05
C GLU A 77 10.76 18.92 19.31
N VAL A 78 9.57 18.44 19.70
CA VAL A 78 9.32 17.01 19.92
C VAL A 78 8.68 16.42 18.67
N GLN A 79 9.48 15.68 17.91
CA GLN A 79 9.02 14.92 16.76
C GLN A 79 8.40 13.59 17.22
N TRP A 80 7.07 13.51 17.32
CA TRP A 80 6.37 12.23 17.45
C TRP A 80 6.28 11.59 16.07
N GLY A 81 7.18 10.66 15.77
CA GLY A 81 7.06 9.80 14.60
C GLY A 81 5.81 8.94 14.73
N ALA A 82 4.68 9.41 14.22
CA ALA A 82 3.51 8.57 14.04
C ALA A 82 3.89 7.45 13.07
N SER A 83 4.19 6.27 13.62
CA SER A 83 4.29 5.05 12.82
C SER A 83 2.89 4.72 12.34
N ALA A 84 2.46 5.35 11.25
CA ALA A 84 1.24 4.98 10.55
C ALA A 84 1.47 3.56 10.03
N THR A 85 0.88 2.58 10.69
CA THR A 85 0.88 1.20 10.20
C THR A 85 0.21 1.18 8.84
N GLN A 86 1.01 1.05 7.80
CA GLN A 86 0.53 0.93 6.43
C GLN A 86 -0.41 -0.28 6.35
N SER A 87 -1.62 -0.02 5.89
CA SER A 87 -2.67 -1.03 5.77
C SER A 87 -3.46 -0.77 4.51
N LEU A 88 -4.01 -1.83 3.90
CA LEU A 88 -4.88 -1.71 2.73
C LEU A 88 -6.15 -0.92 3.08
N SER A 89 -6.47 0.09 2.28
CA SER A 89 -7.71 0.83 2.41
C SER A 89 -8.96 -0.06 2.23
N PRO A 90 -10.13 0.36 2.73
CA PRO A 90 -11.39 -0.35 2.49
C PRO A 90 -11.72 -0.51 0.99
N ALA A 91 -11.44 0.51 0.18
CA ALA A 91 -11.65 0.49 -1.26
C ALA A 91 -10.73 -0.53 -1.96
N ALA A 92 -9.45 -0.60 -1.56
CA ALA A 92 -8.52 -1.61 -2.04
C ALA A 92 -9.02 -3.03 -1.71
N ARG A 93 -9.50 -3.25 -0.48
CA ARG A 93 -10.05 -4.56 -0.08
C ARG A 93 -11.24 -4.97 -0.92
N GLU A 94 -12.16 -4.04 -1.20
CA GLU A 94 -13.32 -4.31 -2.07
C GLU A 94 -12.88 -4.69 -3.50
N GLY A 95 -11.96 -3.90 -4.09
CA GLY A 95 -11.40 -4.17 -5.42
C GLY A 95 -10.62 -5.50 -5.50
N LEU A 96 -10.04 -5.95 -4.39
CA LEU A 96 -9.31 -7.22 -4.31
C LEU A 96 -10.19 -8.44 -4.04
N ARG A 97 -11.50 -8.29 -3.74
CA ARG A 97 -12.37 -9.43 -3.41
C ARG A 97 -12.34 -10.55 -4.45
N ARG A 98 -12.29 -10.20 -5.73
CA ARG A 98 -12.21 -11.18 -6.84
C ARG A 98 -10.89 -11.97 -6.88
N TYR A 99 -9.82 -11.40 -6.34
CA TYR A 99 -8.48 -12.01 -6.27
C TYR A 99 -8.25 -12.72 -4.94
N ARG A 100 -9.16 -12.59 -3.97
CA ARG A 100 -9.05 -13.25 -2.69
C ARG A 100 -9.37 -14.74 -2.82
N ARG A 101 -8.61 -15.58 -2.11
CA ARG A 101 -8.96 -17.00 -1.94
C ARG A 101 -10.24 -17.09 -1.08
N PRO A 102 -11.28 -17.84 -1.52
CA PRO A 102 -12.44 -18.09 -0.66
C PRO A 102 -12.00 -18.89 0.57
N LEU A 103 -12.50 -18.51 1.75
CA LEU A 103 -12.32 -19.29 2.96
C LEU A 103 -13.07 -20.61 2.75
N GLY A 104 -12.33 -21.72 2.67
CA GLY A 104 -12.91 -23.05 2.55
C GLY A 104 -13.60 -23.44 3.85
N THR A 105 -14.78 -24.05 3.77
CA THR A 105 -15.48 -24.61 4.92
C THR A 105 -14.89 -25.99 5.21
N ILE A 106 -14.19 -26.15 6.33
CA ILE A 106 -13.72 -27.48 6.78
C ILE A 106 -14.90 -28.16 7.45
N SER A 107 -15.45 -29.19 6.82
CA SER A 107 -16.45 -30.06 7.44
C SER A 107 -15.72 -31.09 8.30
N LEU A 108 -15.85 -30.99 9.62
CA LEU A 108 -15.34 -31.99 10.55
C LEU A 108 -16.35 -33.14 10.65
N SER A 109 -16.04 -34.31 10.11
CA SER A 109 -16.77 -35.54 10.41
C SER A 109 -16.11 -36.23 11.60
N ARG A 110 -16.88 -36.52 12.65
CA ARG A 110 -16.45 -37.39 13.75
C ARG A 110 -16.38 -38.84 13.25
N GLY A 111 -15.20 -39.45 13.36
CA GLY A 111 -15.01 -40.91 13.31
C GLY A 111 -15.08 -41.51 14.70
#